data_AF-A0A317NEY5-F1
#
_entry.id   AF-A0A317NEY5-F1
#
_cell.length_a   1.000
_cell.length_b   1.000
_cell.length_c   1.000
_cell.angle_alpha   90.00
_cell.angle_beta   90.00
_cell.angle_gamma   90.00
#
_symmetry.space_group_name_H-M   'P 1'
#
loop_
_entity.id
_entity.type
_entity.pdbx_description
1 polymer ?
#
loop_
_entity_poly.entity_id
_entity_poly.type
_entity_poly.pdbx_seq_one_letter_code
_entity_poly.pdbx_strand_id
1 'polypeptide(L)'
;MFIGFTTVRGVTCFLEGYDYAAHRFGGRGLDGFREWLLTNHLLRESSLSWSSMITQIALPERDAETDFTPEQEVRILEVLFDLLDRFLAERESIQ
;
A
#
# COMPACT_ATOMS: atom_id res chain seq x y z
N MET A 1 8.54 -6.24 -10.51
CA MET A 1 9.25 -5.07 -9.92
C MET A 1 10.28 -5.60 -8.91
N PHE A 2 11.55 -5.20 -8.99
CA PHE A 2 12.59 -5.61 -8.02
C PHE A 2 12.84 -4.48 -7.02
N ILE A 3 12.86 -4.79 -5.71
CA ILE A 3 13.09 -3.81 -4.64
C ILE A 3 14.27 -4.28 -3.78
N GLY A 4 15.33 -3.47 -3.71
CA GLY A 4 16.57 -3.79 -3.00
C GLY A 4 16.53 -3.61 -1.48
N PHE A 5 15.46 -3.02 -0.95
CA PHE A 5 15.20 -2.88 0.48
C PHE A 5 13.85 -3.52 0.80
N THR A 6 13.86 -4.73 1.37
CA THR A 6 12.65 -5.52 1.66
C THR A 6 12.02 -5.18 3.00
N THR A 7 12.27 -3.98 3.53
CA THR A 7 11.55 -3.50 4.73
C THR A 7 10.29 -2.78 4.30
N VAL A 8 9.27 -2.78 5.16
CA VAL A 8 8.00 -2.09 4.88
C VAL A 8 8.27 -0.63 4.54
N ARG A 9 9.10 0.05 5.34
CA ARG A 9 9.48 1.45 5.12
C ARG A 9 10.18 1.65 3.77
N GLY A 10 11.11 0.77 3.41
CA GLY A 10 11.85 0.88 2.14
C GLY A 10 10.93 0.79 0.93
N VAL A 11 10.01 -0.18 0.96
CA VAL A 11 9.03 -0.39 -0.11
C VAL A 11 8.03 0.77 -0.17
N THR A 12 7.50 1.24 0.95
CA THR A 12 6.53 2.35 0.95
C THR A 12 7.16 3.63 0.43
N CYS A 13 8.37 3.98 0.88
CA CYS A 13 9.07 5.18 0.38
C CYS A 13 9.36 5.08 -1.13
N PHE A 14 9.69 3.89 -1.63
CA PHE A 14 9.88 3.69 -3.07
C PHE A 14 8.57 3.93 -3.85
N LEU A 15 7.44 3.38 -3.38
CA LEU A 15 6.14 3.54 -4.02
C LEU A 15 5.65 4.99 -3.98
N GLU A 16 5.84 5.70 -2.86
CA GLU A 16 5.55 7.14 -2.77
C GLU A 16 6.38 7.95 -3.77
N GLY A 17 7.67 7.62 -3.91
CA GLY A 17 8.55 8.26 -4.91
C GLY A 17 8.14 7.96 -6.35
N TYR A 18 7.73 6.72 -6.63
CA TYR A 18 7.17 6.33 -7.93
C TYR A 18 5.91 7.10 -8.27
N ASP A 19 4.97 7.20 -7.31
CA ASP A 19 3.71 7.91 -7.48
C ASP A 19 3.94 9.41 -7.73
N TYR A 20 4.82 10.03 -6.94
CA TYR A 20 5.22 11.42 -7.13
C TYR A 20 5.83 11.67 -8.52
N ALA A 21 6.70 10.76 -8.98
CA ALA A 21 7.28 10.87 -10.32
C ALA A 21 6.22 10.71 -11.42
N ALA A 22 5.28 9.77 -11.28
CA ALA A 22 4.19 9.59 -12.23
C ALA A 22 3.37 10.87 -12.37
N HIS A 23 2.95 11.47 -11.25
CA HIS A 23 2.24 12.75 -11.23
C HIS A 23 3.00 13.87 -11.95
N ARG A 24 4.32 13.97 -11.72
CA ARG A 24 5.16 14.99 -12.36
C ARG A 24 5.18 14.89 -13.88
N PHE A 25 5.10 13.66 -14.43
CA PHE A 25 5.20 13.40 -15.87
C PHE A 25 3.84 13.07 -16.52
N GLY A 26 2.72 13.30 -15.82
CA GLY A 26 1.37 13.08 -16.36
C GLY A 26 0.92 11.61 -16.40
N GLY A 27 1.62 10.72 -15.71
CA GLY A 27 1.17 9.35 -15.45
C GLY A 27 0.17 9.29 -14.29
N ARG A 28 -0.63 8.22 -14.26
CA ARG A 28 -1.65 7.98 -13.22
C ARG A 28 -1.11 7.45 -11.90
N GLY A 29 0.13 6.98 -11.83
CA GLY A 29 0.74 6.45 -10.60
C GLY A 29 -0.20 5.49 -9.84
N LEU A 30 -0.39 5.80 -8.56
CA LEU A 30 -1.30 5.17 -7.61
C LEU A 30 -2.57 6.03 -7.37
N ASP A 31 -2.95 6.87 -8.32
CA ASP A 31 -4.18 7.67 -8.26
C ASP A 31 -5.40 6.80 -7.93
N GLY A 32 -6.10 7.16 -6.86
CA GLY A 32 -7.30 6.45 -6.41
C GLY A 32 -7.03 5.19 -5.58
N PHE A 33 -5.77 4.81 -5.32
CA PHE A 33 -5.46 3.60 -4.56
C PHE A 33 -5.95 3.69 -3.11
N ARG A 34 -5.79 4.84 -2.47
CA ARG A 34 -6.26 5.06 -1.09
C ARG A 34 -7.79 4.97 -1.00
N GLU A 35 -8.49 5.59 -1.94
CA GLU A 35 -9.94 5.58 -2.03
C GLU A 35 -10.44 4.15 -2.28
N TRP A 36 -9.77 3.42 -3.17
CA TRP A 36 -10.05 2.02 -3.44
C TRP A 36 -9.86 1.15 -2.18
N LEU A 37 -8.82 1.38 -1.37
CA LEU A 37 -8.63 0.68 -0.09
C LEU A 37 -9.76 0.98 0.90
N LEU A 38 -10.21 2.23 0.99
CA LEU A 38 -11.32 2.61 1.88
C LEU A 38 -12.63 1.92 1.46
N THR A 39 -12.93 1.93 0.16
CA THR A 39 -14.15 1.34 -0.40
C THR A 39 -14.17 -0.18 -0.24
N ASN A 40 -13.05 -0.86 -0.48
CA ASN A 40 -13.02 -2.33 -0.53
C ASN A 40 -12.66 -3.01 0.79
N HIS A 41 -11.94 -2.34 1.71
CA HIS A 41 -11.33 -3.03 2.86
C HIS A 41 -11.61 -2.42 4.23
N LEU A 42 -11.81 -1.11 4.35
CA LEU A 42 -11.87 -0.46 5.68
C LEU A 42 -13.26 0.06 6.09
N LEU A 43 -14.26 0.07 5.19
CA LEU A 43 -15.70 0.37 5.44
C LEU A 43 -16.00 1.66 6.23
N ARG A 44 -15.01 2.50 6.52
CA ARG A 44 -15.09 3.70 7.34
C ARG A 44 -14.14 4.75 6.79
N GLU A 45 -14.51 6.01 6.95
CA GLU A 45 -13.60 7.13 6.76
C GLU A 45 -12.43 7.01 7.74
N SER A 46 -11.22 6.85 7.19
CA SER A 46 -9.99 6.79 7.95
C SER A 46 -9.11 7.94 7.51
N SER A 47 -8.49 8.66 8.45
CA SER A 47 -7.49 9.71 8.17
C SER A 47 -6.09 9.14 7.94
N LEU A 48 -5.94 7.81 7.98
CA LEU A 48 -4.67 7.14 7.75
C LEU A 48 -4.16 7.36 6.31
N SER A 49 -2.83 7.32 6.17
CA SER A 49 -2.18 7.11 4.88
C SER A 49 -2.49 5.70 4.36
N TRP A 50 -2.37 5.48 3.04
CA TRP A 50 -2.56 4.14 2.46
C TRP A 50 -1.57 3.12 3.07
N SER A 51 -0.35 3.52 3.41
CA SER A 51 0.67 2.65 4.04
C SER A 51 0.27 2.20 5.44
N SER A 52 -0.32 3.10 6.23
CA SER A 52 -0.88 2.79 7.55
C SER A 52 -2.14 1.92 7.44
N MET A 53 -2.98 2.13 6.42
CA MET A 53 -4.14 1.28 6.13
C MET A 53 -3.72 -0.16 5.83
N ILE A 54 -2.69 -0.35 5.01
CA ILE A 54 -2.16 -1.69 4.69
C ILE A 54 -1.63 -2.39 5.93
N THR A 55 -0.93 -1.67 6.80
CA THR A 55 -0.49 -2.22 8.09
C THR A 55 -1.67 -2.69 8.94
N GLN A 56 -2.74 -1.89 9.02
CA GLN A 56 -3.95 -2.25 9.75
C GLN A 56 -4.68 -3.46 9.15
N ILE A 57 -4.73 -3.57 7.82
CA ILE A 57 -5.33 -4.72 7.12
C ILE A 57 -4.49 -5.98 7.36
N ALA A 58 -3.17 -5.88 7.29
CA ALA A 58 -2.27 -7.01 7.44
C ALA A 58 -2.19 -7.51 8.90
N LEU A 59 -2.25 -6.60 9.87
CA LEU A 59 -2.05 -6.85 11.29
C LEU A 59 -3.13 -6.15 12.14
N PRO A 60 -4.39 -6.61 12.12
CA PRO A 60 -5.52 -5.91 12.76
C PRO A 60 -5.46 -5.86 14.29
N GLU A 61 -4.77 -6.83 14.92
CA GLU A 61 -4.68 -6.96 16.38
C GLU A 61 -3.37 -6.38 16.96
N ARG A 62 -2.59 -5.67 16.15
CA ARG A 62 -1.27 -5.18 16.57
C ARG A 62 -1.35 -3.89 17.38
N ASP A 63 -0.57 -3.84 18.47
CA ASP A 63 -0.28 -2.60 19.19
C ASP A 63 0.72 -1.73 18.43
N ALA A 64 0.38 -0.45 18.25
CA ALA A 64 1.09 0.49 17.38
C ALA A 64 2.51 0.87 17.85
N GLU A 65 2.88 0.57 19.09
CA GLU A 65 4.07 1.14 19.77
C GLU A 65 5.37 0.36 19.57
N THR A 66 5.31 -0.84 18.97
CA THR A 66 6.51 -1.69 18.77
C THR A 66 7.06 -1.54 17.34
N ASP A 67 8.31 -1.96 17.11
CA ASP A 67 8.82 -2.17 15.74
C ASP A 67 8.20 -3.44 15.13
N PHE A 68 8.24 -3.58 13.79
CA PHE A 68 7.80 -4.82 13.15
C PHE A 68 8.82 -5.93 13.35
N THR A 69 8.35 -7.14 13.66
CA THR A 69 9.22 -8.33 13.51
C THR A 69 9.46 -8.61 12.02
N PRO A 70 10.52 -9.34 11.65
CA PRO A 70 10.76 -9.72 10.26
C PRO A 70 9.56 -10.43 9.60
N GLU A 71 8.87 -11.29 10.34
CA GLU A 71 7.69 -12.02 9.88
C GLU A 71 6.50 -11.08 9.65
N GLN A 72 6.34 -10.08 10.53
CA GLN A 72 5.33 -9.04 10.35
C GLN A 72 5.64 -8.17 9.13
N GLU A 73 6.90 -7.80 8.90
CA GLU A 73 7.29 -7.07 7.70
C GLU A 73 6.97 -7.86 6.42
N VAL A 74 7.35 -9.14 6.37
CA VAL A 74 7.02 -10.01 5.24
C VAL A 74 5.51 -10.06 5.02
N ARG A 75 4.73 -10.25 6.09
CA ARG A 75 3.28 -10.31 6.00
C ARG A 75 2.67 -9.02 5.46
N ILE A 76 3.14 -7.87 5.93
CA ILE A 76 2.69 -6.55 5.45
C ILE A 76 3.01 -6.40 3.97
N LEU A 77 4.21 -6.80 3.54
CA LEU A 77 4.62 -6.71 2.14
C LEU A 77 3.82 -7.63 1.22
N GLU A 78 3.52 -8.86 1.65
CA GLU A 78 2.65 -9.77 0.90
C GLU A 78 1.27 -9.16 0.68
N VAL A 79 0.67 -8.60 1.73
CA VAL A 79 -0.64 -7.93 1.65
C VAL A 79 -0.57 -6.68 0.78
N LEU A 80 0.50 -5.87 0.90
CA LEU A 80 0.73 -4.71 0.05
C LEU A 80 0.72 -5.08 -1.44
N PHE A 81 1.48 -6.09 -1.84
CA PHE A 81 1.56 -6.49 -3.24
C PHE A 81 0.27 -7.13 -3.75
N ASP A 82 -0.39 -7.98 -2.96
CA ASP A 82 -1.69 -8.55 -3.34
C ASP A 82 -2.76 -7.47 -3.55
N LEU A 83 -2.81 -6.45 -2.68
CA LEU A 83 -3.75 -5.33 -2.83
C LEU A 83 -3.42 -4.44 -4.04
N LEU A 84 -2.13 -4.19 -4.30
CA LEU A 84 -1.70 -3.45 -5.48
C LEU A 84 -2.05 -4.20 -6.77
N ASP A 85 -1.78 -5.51 -6.82
CA ASP A 85 -2.07 -6.33 -8.00
C ASP A 85 -3.58 -6.31 -8.32
N ARG A 86 -4.44 -6.44 -7.30
CA ARG A 86 -5.90 -6.34 -7.47
C ARG A 86 -6.34 -4.97 -7.94
N PHE A 87 -5.85 -3.91 -7.30
CA PHE A 87 -6.16 -2.54 -7.69
C PHE A 87 -5.79 -2.27 -9.15
N LEU A 88 -4.58 -2.70 -9.57
CA LEU A 88 -4.11 -2.50 -10.93
C LEU A 88 -4.93 -3.32 -11.94
N ALA A 89 -5.25 -4.58 -11.63
CA ALA A 89 -6.07 -5.43 -12.49
C ALA A 89 -7.49 -4.87 -12.69
N GLU A 90 -8.13 -4.40 -11.60
CA GLU A 90 -9.44 -3.75 -11.69
C GLU A 90 -9.37 -2.47 -12.52
N ARG A 91 -8.33 -1.66 -12.33
CA ARG A 91 -8.13 -0.42 -13.08
C ARG A 91 -7.96 -0.67 -14.58
N GLU A 92 -7.21 -1.70 -14.95
CA GLU A 92 -7.03 -2.11 -16.35
C GLU A 92 -8.33 -2.67 -16.95
N SER A 93 -9.19 -3.31 -16.17
CA SER A 93 -10.47 -3.83 -16.64
C SER A 93 -11.52 -2.75 -16.98
N ILE A 94 -11.35 -1.54 -16.46
CA ILE A 94 -12.25 -0.39 -16.64
C ILE A 94 -11.80 0.50 -17.81
N GLN A 95 -10.64 0.23 -18.41
CA GLN A 95 -10.05 0.98 -19.52
C GLN A 95 -10.45 0.43 -20.89
#